data_AF-A0A1Z9S9Q8-F1
#
_entry.id   AF-A0A1Z9S9Q8-F1
#
_cell.length_a   1.000
_cell.length_b   1.000
_cell.length_c   1.000
_cell.angle_alpha   90.00
_cell.angle_beta   90.00
_cell.angle_gamma   90.00
#
_symmetry.space_group_name_H-M   'P 1'
#
loop_
_entity.id
_entity.type
_entity.pdbx_description
1 polymer ?
#
loop_
_entity_poly.entity_id
_entity_poly.type
_entity_poly.pdbx_seq_one_letter_code
_entity_poly.pdbx_strand_id
1 'polypeptide(L)'
;MPSFDVVSSPDLQEIDNAINNTKREVDNRFDFKNTNSTIERSEYSVTIETTDNTRLNQFNDILKNNIVRRKVDPKFIHVKSTETASGNRVRQFVDILNGISKEDAKKITNLVKSSKAKVQASINGDEVRITGKKRDDLQSMIDLLKQSDIGIPLQYQNFRD
;
A
#
# COMPACT_ATOMS: atom_id res chain seq x y z
N MET A 1 24.59 17.86 -5.63
CA MET A 1 23.75 17.67 -6.83
C MET A 1 22.41 17.29 -6.27
N PRO A 2 21.35 18.06 -6.56
CA PRO A 2 20.11 17.87 -5.86
C PRO A 2 19.52 16.49 -6.16
N SER A 3 18.89 15.89 -5.16
CA SER A 3 18.28 14.57 -5.26
C SER A 3 17.09 14.41 -4.33
N PHE A 4 16.29 13.38 -4.57
CA PHE A 4 15.23 12.91 -3.67
C PHE A 4 15.14 11.39 -3.76
N ASP A 5 14.55 10.77 -2.75
CA ASP A 5 14.30 9.33 -2.69
C ASP A 5 12.82 9.06 -2.95
N VAL A 6 12.54 8.16 -3.90
CA VAL A 6 11.22 7.55 -4.12
C VAL A 6 11.12 6.34 -3.22
N VAL A 7 10.12 6.32 -2.36
CA VAL A 7 9.86 5.21 -1.44
C VAL A 7 8.40 4.77 -1.52
N SER A 8 8.11 3.59 -0.97
CA SER A 8 6.74 3.08 -0.78
C SER A 8 6.66 2.54 0.64
N SER A 9 6.45 3.42 1.62
CA SER A 9 6.40 3.03 3.03
C SER A 9 5.02 3.32 3.63
N PRO A 10 4.33 2.31 4.18
CA PRO A 10 3.05 2.50 4.83
C PRO A 10 3.23 3.06 6.25
N ASP A 11 2.30 3.90 6.69
CA ASP A 11 2.16 4.25 8.10
C ASP A 11 1.47 3.10 8.83
N LEU A 12 2.27 2.22 9.45
CA LEU A 12 1.75 1.05 10.17
C LEU A 12 0.87 1.42 11.37
N GLN A 13 1.13 2.57 12.00
CA GLN A 13 0.33 3.02 13.14
C GLN A 13 -1.06 3.44 12.68
N GLU A 14 -1.15 4.16 11.56
CA GLU A 14 -2.44 4.51 10.97
C GLU A 14 -3.18 3.30 10.37
N ILE A 15 -2.46 2.30 9.86
CA ILE A 15 -3.07 1.01 9.49
C ILE A 15 -3.64 0.29 10.72
N ASP A 16 -2.91 0.22 11.83
CA ASP A 16 -3.43 -0.36 13.09
C ASP A 16 -4.69 0.37 13.57
N ASN A 17 -4.67 1.70 13.49
CA ASN A 17 -5.82 2.53 13.82
C ASN A 17 -7.02 2.24 12.89
N ALA A 18 -6.78 2.01 11.60
CA ALA A 18 -7.82 1.63 10.64
C ALA A 18 -8.37 0.22 10.92
N ILE A 19 -7.51 -0.74 11.26
CA ILE A 19 -7.89 -2.11 11.63
C ILE A 19 -8.73 -2.11 12.91
N ASN A 20 -8.32 -1.34 13.92
CA ASN A 20 -9.08 -1.20 15.17
C ASN A 20 -10.46 -0.55 14.96
N ASN A 21 -10.54 0.44 14.06
CA ASN A 21 -11.83 1.01 13.64
C ASN A 21 -12.69 -0.03 12.91
N THR A 22 -12.08 -0.82 12.02
CA THR A 22 -12.75 -1.89 11.26
C THR A 22 -13.34 -2.94 12.20
N LYS A 23 -12.60 -3.38 13.22
CA LYS A 23 -13.10 -4.30 14.27
C LYS A 23 -14.37 -3.75 14.92
N ARG A 24 -14.31 -2.51 15.43
CA ARG A 24 -15.45 -1.87 16.08
C ARG A 24 -16.65 -1.72 15.15
N GLU A 25 -16.42 -1.40 13.88
CA GLU A 25 -17.51 -1.25 12.90
C GLU A 25 -18.17 -2.59 12.59
N VAL A 26 -17.38 -3.65 12.39
CA VAL A 26 -17.86 -5.02 12.18
C VAL A 26 -18.62 -5.55 13.40
N ASP A 27 -18.12 -5.32 14.62
CA ASP A 27 -18.79 -5.77 15.86
C ASP A 27 -20.19 -5.15 16.04
N ASN A 28 -20.38 -3.92 15.57
CA ASN A 28 -21.65 -3.19 15.67
C ASN A 28 -22.63 -3.51 14.54
N ARG A 29 -22.18 -4.18 13.47
CA ARG A 29 -23.01 -4.50 12.31
C ARG A 29 -23.89 -5.72 12.55
N PHE A 30 -25.20 -5.58 12.29
CA PHE A 30 -26.18 -6.65 12.53
C PHE A 30 -25.89 -7.93 11.73
N ASP A 31 -25.48 -7.77 10.47
CA ASP A 31 -25.15 -8.83 9.53
C ASP A 31 -23.89 -9.64 9.91
N PHE A 32 -23.05 -9.07 10.78
CA PHE A 32 -21.84 -9.71 11.34
C PHE A 32 -22.05 -10.29 12.74
N LYS A 33 -23.21 -10.09 13.37
CA LYS A 33 -23.51 -10.69 14.69
C LYS A 33 -23.44 -12.21 14.64
N ASN A 34 -22.84 -12.81 15.67
CA ASN A 34 -22.64 -14.27 15.81
C ASN A 34 -21.85 -14.93 14.66
N THR A 35 -21.13 -14.16 13.84
CA THR A 35 -20.30 -14.71 12.76
C THR A 35 -18.87 -15.02 13.21
N ASN A 36 -18.46 -14.54 14.39
CA ASN A 36 -17.08 -14.59 14.87
C ASN A 36 -16.08 -14.11 13.80
N SER A 37 -16.41 -13.02 13.11
CA SER A 37 -15.51 -12.47 12.08
C SER A 37 -14.34 -11.75 12.75
N THR A 38 -13.13 -11.98 12.27
CA THR A 38 -11.90 -11.45 12.89
C THR A 38 -11.00 -10.78 11.86
N ILE A 39 -10.18 -9.85 12.33
CA ILE A 39 -9.08 -9.25 11.57
C ILE A 39 -7.87 -9.10 12.48
N GLU A 40 -6.73 -9.62 12.06
CA GLU A 40 -5.50 -9.60 12.84
C GLU A 40 -4.32 -9.19 11.96
N ARG A 41 -3.49 -8.27 12.45
CA ARG A 41 -2.24 -7.88 11.78
C ARG A 41 -1.06 -8.50 12.50
N SER A 42 -0.13 -9.05 11.74
CA SER A 42 1.21 -9.44 12.17
C SER A 42 2.22 -8.81 11.22
N GLU A 43 2.98 -7.81 11.69
CA GLU A 43 3.90 -7.04 10.87
C GLU A 43 3.26 -6.55 9.56
N TYR A 44 3.76 -6.97 8.40
CA TYR A 44 3.24 -6.60 7.09
C TYR A 44 2.20 -7.59 6.54
N SER A 45 1.56 -8.37 7.41
CA SER A 45 0.51 -9.31 7.03
C SER A 45 -0.75 -9.06 7.83
N VAL A 46 -1.90 -9.22 7.18
CA VAL A 46 -3.23 -9.14 7.78
C VAL A 46 -3.99 -10.41 7.43
N THR A 47 -4.63 -11.02 8.41
CA THR A 47 -5.53 -12.17 8.23
C THR A 47 -6.93 -11.74 8.58
N ILE A 48 -7.87 -11.97 7.68
CA ILE A 48 -9.31 -11.74 7.88
C ILE A 48 -10.01 -13.10 7.86
N GLU A 49 -10.88 -13.36 8.81
CA GLU A 49 -11.74 -14.55 8.79
C GLU A 49 -13.21 -14.17 8.93
N THR A 50 -14.07 -14.84 8.15
CA THR A 50 -15.53 -14.71 8.25
C THR A 50 -16.22 -15.95 7.70
N THR A 51 -17.56 -15.96 7.58
CA THR A 51 -18.33 -17.17 7.26
C THR A 51 -18.45 -17.44 5.76
N ASP A 52 -18.39 -16.42 4.91
CA ASP A 52 -18.60 -16.59 3.47
C ASP A 52 -18.00 -15.43 2.67
N ASN A 53 -17.90 -15.61 1.36
CA ASN A 53 -17.33 -14.61 0.45
C ASN A 53 -18.13 -13.31 0.41
N THR A 54 -19.44 -13.35 0.66
CA THR A 54 -20.28 -12.13 0.65
C THR A 54 -19.90 -11.23 1.81
N ARG A 55 -19.80 -11.79 3.01
CA ARG A 55 -19.32 -11.07 4.20
C ARG A 55 -17.87 -10.68 4.09
N LEU A 56 -17.02 -11.50 3.47
CA LEU A 56 -15.61 -11.15 3.25
C LEU A 56 -15.49 -9.89 2.38
N ASN A 57 -16.27 -9.80 1.31
CA ASN A 57 -16.30 -8.61 0.46
C ASN A 57 -16.77 -7.37 1.25
N GLN A 58 -17.83 -7.50 2.04
CA GLN A 58 -18.29 -6.41 2.90
C GLN A 58 -17.24 -6.01 3.94
N PHE A 59 -16.52 -6.97 4.52
CA PHE A 59 -15.43 -6.72 5.46
C PHE A 59 -14.31 -5.92 4.78
N ASN A 60 -13.93 -6.32 3.57
CA ASN A 60 -12.91 -5.63 2.78
C ASN A 60 -13.31 -4.20 2.43
N ASP A 61 -14.58 -3.96 2.11
CA ASP A 61 -15.09 -2.61 1.87
C ASP A 61 -15.01 -1.74 3.13
N ILE A 62 -15.36 -2.27 4.31
CA ILE A 62 -15.21 -1.58 5.59
C ILE A 62 -13.74 -1.27 5.86
N LEU A 63 -12.84 -2.24 5.68
CA LEU A 63 -11.41 -2.05 5.88
C LEU A 63 -10.87 -0.96 4.96
N LYS A 64 -11.17 -1.04 3.66
CA LYS A 64 -10.75 -0.05 2.67
C LYS A 64 -11.23 1.36 3.01
N ASN A 65 -12.49 1.50 3.43
CA ASN A 65 -13.05 2.78 3.85
C ASN A 65 -12.33 3.34 5.09
N ASN A 66 -12.01 2.49 6.06
CA ASN A 66 -11.28 2.91 7.27
C ASN A 66 -9.83 3.29 6.97
N ILE A 67 -9.14 2.58 6.08
CA ILE A 67 -7.80 2.91 5.59
C ILE A 67 -7.78 4.30 4.93
N VAL A 68 -8.73 4.56 4.03
CA VAL A 68 -8.86 5.88 3.37
C VAL A 68 -9.18 6.98 4.39
N ARG A 69 -10.04 6.73 5.39
CA ARG A 69 -10.35 7.70 6.46
C ARG A 69 -9.12 8.05 7.30
N ARG A 70 -8.18 7.12 7.45
CA ARG A 70 -6.87 7.35 8.10
C ARG A 70 -5.83 7.97 7.17
N LYS A 71 -6.22 8.40 5.97
CA LYS A 71 -5.35 9.00 4.94
C LYS A 71 -4.21 8.08 4.50
N VAL A 72 -4.40 6.77 4.64
CA VAL A 72 -3.50 5.76 4.11
C VAL A 72 -4.01 5.36 2.72
N ASP A 73 -3.10 5.23 1.75
CA ASP A 73 -3.47 4.79 0.40
C ASP A 73 -3.92 3.31 0.45
N PRO A 74 -5.15 2.98 0.01
CA PRO A 74 -5.64 1.61 0.02
C PRO A 74 -4.82 0.65 -0.86
N LYS A 75 -4.01 1.15 -1.79
CA LYS A 75 -3.07 0.32 -2.58
C LYS A 75 -2.02 -0.36 -1.72
N PHE A 76 -1.78 0.10 -0.49
CA PHE A 76 -0.92 -0.62 0.46
C PHE A 76 -1.50 -1.97 0.90
N ILE A 77 -2.82 -2.18 0.78
CA ILE A 77 -3.50 -3.38 1.22
C ILE A 77 -3.70 -4.32 0.02
N HIS A 78 -2.87 -5.35 -0.10
CA HIS A 78 -2.87 -6.26 -1.23
C HIS A 78 -3.40 -7.65 -0.84
N VAL A 79 -4.51 -8.07 -1.43
CA VAL A 79 -5.05 -9.41 -1.20
C VAL A 79 -4.13 -10.45 -1.83
N LYS A 80 -3.53 -11.31 -1.01
CA LYS A 80 -2.61 -12.36 -1.44
C LYS A 80 -3.33 -13.62 -1.86
N SER A 81 -4.21 -14.13 -1.00
CA SER A 81 -5.02 -15.31 -1.27
C SER A 81 -6.28 -15.32 -0.41
N THR A 82 -7.28 -16.06 -0.87
CA THR A 82 -8.51 -16.34 -0.12
C THR A 82 -8.75 -17.83 -0.16
N GLU A 83 -8.94 -18.44 1.00
CA GLU A 83 -9.02 -19.88 1.18
C GLU A 83 -10.22 -20.25 2.05
N THR A 84 -10.74 -21.46 1.87
CA THR A 84 -11.74 -22.02 2.78
C THR A 84 -11.08 -22.44 4.09
N ALA A 85 -11.67 -22.05 5.21
CA ALA A 85 -11.27 -22.44 6.55
C ALA A 85 -12.28 -23.42 7.17
N SER A 86 -11.86 -24.07 8.25
CA SER A 86 -12.68 -25.06 8.97
C SER A 86 -14.04 -24.48 9.38
N GLY A 87 -15.08 -25.32 9.32
CA GLY A 87 -16.44 -24.95 9.75
C GLY A 87 -17.19 -24.07 8.75
N ASN A 88 -16.98 -24.27 7.45
CA ASN A 88 -17.57 -23.45 6.37
C ASN A 88 -17.25 -21.96 6.53
N ARG A 89 -15.99 -21.65 6.80
CA ARG A 89 -15.50 -20.27 6.91
C ARG A 89 -14.62 -19.94 5.73
N VAL A 90 -14.35 -18.66 5.56
CA VAL A 90 -13.36 -18.14 4.61
C VAL A 90 -12.28 -17.38 5.38
N ARG A 91 -11.03 -17.58 4.97
CA ARG A 91 -9.86 -16.87 5.48
C ARG A 91 -9.20 -16.16 4.31
N GLN A 92 -8.88 -14.89 4.49
CA GLN A 92 -8.17 -14.09 3.52
C GLN A 92 -6.84 -13.63 4.11
N PHE A 93 -5.78 -13.86 3.35
CA PHE A 93 -4.46 -13.35 3.62
C PHE A 93 -4.22 -12.09 2.79
N VAL A 94 -3.78 -11.04 3.47
CA VAL A 94 -3.57 -9.72 2.90
C VAL A 94 -2.16 -9.27 3.27
N ASP A 95 -1.37 -8.90 2.28
CA ASP A 95 -0.05 -8.33 2.48
C ASP A 95 -0.17 -6.80 2.55
N ILE A 96 0.57 -6.19 3.48
CA ILE A 96 0.78 -4.74 3.53
C ILE A 96 2.06 -4.45 2.75
N LEU A 97 1.93 -3.80 1.61
CA LEU A 97 3.08 -3.46 0.78
C LEU A 97 4.02 -2.53 1.53
N ASN A 98 5.32 -2.84 1.52
CA ASN A 98 6.35 -2.02 2.13
C ASN A 98 7.65 -2.13 1.34
N GLY A 99 8.27 -0.98 1.09
CA GLY A 99 9.39 -0.84 0.19
C GLY A 99 9.00 -0.92 -1.28
N ILE A 100 9.98 -0.68 -2.15
CA ILE A 100 9.86 -0.84 -3.60
C ILE A 100 10.51 -2.16 -3.99
N SER A 101 9.73 -3.05 -4.61
CA SER A 101 10.24 -4.32 -5.10
C SER A 101 11.28 -4.10 -6.22
N LYS A 102 12.13 -5.11 -6.48
CA LYS A 102 13.08 -5.04 -7.61
C LYS A 102 12.37 -4.84 -8.95
N GLU A 103 11.15 -5.33 -9.09
CA GLU A 103 10.35 -5.17 -10.31
C GLU A 103 9.86 -3.74 -10.45
N ASP A 104 9.30 -3.16 -9.40
CA ASP A 104 8.76 -1.80 -9.42
C ASP A 104 9.89 -0.75 -9.50
N ALA A 105 11.03 -1.02 -8.87
CA ALA A 105 12.23 -0.22 -9.02
C ALA A 105 12.72 -0.20 -10.48
N LYS A 106 12.61 -1.34 -11.20
CA LYS A 106 12.89 -1.38 -12.64
C LYS A 106 11.85 -0.58 -13.45
N LYS A 107 10.56 -0.65 -13.10
CA LYS A 107 9.51 0.17 -13.75
C LYS A 107 9.81 1.66 -13.60
N ILE A 108 10.13 2.11 -12.38
CA ILE A 108 10.49 3.51 -12.08
C ILE A 108 11.75 3.93 -12.86
N THR A 109 12.83 3.13 -12.79
CA THR A 109 14.08 3.50 -13.49
C THR A 109 13.92 3.51 -15.01
N ASN A 110 13.10 2.62 -15.58
CA ASN A 110 12.78 2.63 -17.00
C ASN A 110 11.93 3.85 -17.41
N LEU A 111 10.96 4.24 -16.58
CA LEU A 111 10.16 5.46 -16.79
C LEU A 111 11.05 6.72 -16.77
N VAL A 112 11.99 6.79 -15.81
CA VAL A 112 12.94 7.90 -15.75
C VAL A 112 13.78 7.97 -17.03
N LYS A 113 14.29 6.83 -17.52
CA LYS A 113 15.06 6.78 -18.77
C LYS A 113 14.21 7.16 -19.99
N SER A 114 12.96 6.70 -20.09
CA SER A 114 12.09 6.97 -21.24
C SER A 114 11.59 8.42 -21.27
N SER A 115 11.52 9.10 -20.13
CA SER A 115 11.15 10.52 -20.03
C SER A 115 12.11 11.47 -20.75
N LYS A 116 13.37 11.04 -20.99
CA LYS A 116 14.47 11.88 -21.51
C LYS A 116 14.78 13.12 -20.64
N ALA A 117 14.27 13.16 -19.41
CA ALA A 117 14.61 14.21 -18.45
C ALA A 117 16.11 14.16 -18.09
N LYS A 118 16.68 15.31 -17.70
CA LYS A 118 18.10 15.42 -17.32
C LYS A 118 18.35 14.96 -15.87
N VAL A 119 17.78 13.80 -15.53
CA VAL A 119 17.86 13.17 -14.20
C VAL A 119 18.31 11.72 -14.34
N GLN A 120 18.88 11.18 -13.27
CA GLN A 120 19.34 9.79 -13.18
C GLN A 120 18.64 9.10 -12.02
N ALA A 121 18.35 7.81 -12.18
CA ALA A 121 17.74 6.99 -11.14
C ALA A 121 18.70 5.87 -10.71
N SER A 122 18.85 5.67 -9.40
CA SER A 122 19.63 4.58 -8.81
C SER A 122 18.78 3.81 -7.79
N ILE A 123 18.84 2.48 -7.83
CA ILE A 123 18.12 1.62 -6.88
C ILE A 123 19.00 1.45 -5.64
N ASN A 124 18.50 1.83 -4.45
CA ASN A 124 19.21 1.66 -3.18
C ASN A 124 18.38 0.74 -2.28
N GLY A 125 18.59 -0.57 -2.35
CA GLY A 125 17.77 -1.51 -1.58
C GLY A 125 16.31 -1.47 -2.04
N ASP A 126 15.43 -0.98 -1.18
CA ASP A 126 13.98 -0.87 -1.37
C ASP A 126 13.49 0.56 -1.69
N GLU A 127 14.40 1.48 -2.01
CA GLU A 127 14.11 2.83 -2.50
C GLU A 127 14.76 3.11 -3.87
N VAL A 128 14.26 4.12 -4.59
CA VAL A 128 14.88 4.61 -5.83
C VAL A 128 15.27 6.08 -5.65
N ARG A 129 16.58 6.37 -5.63
CA ARG A 129 17.08 7.74 -5.59
C ARG A 129 17.08 8.36 -6.98
N ILE A 130 16.51 9.55 -7.10
CA ILE A 130 16.52 10.37 -8.30
C ILE A 130 17.45 11.56 -8.08
N THR A 131 18.44 11.73 -8.96
CA THR A 131 19.44 12.80 -8.88
C THR A 131 19.45 13.62 -10.16
N GLY A 132 19.58 14.95 -10.05
CA GLY A 132 19.53 15.87 -11.18
C GLY A 132 20.42 17.09 -10.99
N LYS A 133 20.65 17.86 -12.05
CA LYS A 133 21.38 19.15 -11.97
C LYS A 133 20.47 20.30 -11.52
N LYS A 134 19.21 20.28 -11.94
CA LYS A 134 18.23 21.34 -11.69
C LYS A 134 17.09 20.81 -10.83
N ARG A 135 16.63 21.63 -9.88
CA ARG A 135 15.46 21.30 -9.06
C ARG A 135 14.17 21.21 -9.90
N ASP A 136 14.05 21.99 -10.97
CA ASP A 136 12.89 21.96 -11.87
C ASP A 136 12.74 20.61 -12.58
N ASP A 137 13.86 20.00 -12.99
CA ASP A 137 13.86 18.66 -13.61
C ASP A 137 13.41 17.60 -12.59
N LEU A 138 13.79 17.76 -11.32
CA LEU A 138 13.36 16.86 -10.23
C LEU A 138 11.87 17.00 -9.92
N GLN A 139 11.34 18.22 -9.87
CA GLN A 139 9.90 18.44 -9.66
C GLN A 139 9.07 17.88 -10.80
N SER A 140 9.51 18.11 -12.05
CA SER A 140 8.85 17.53 -13.23
C SER A 140 8.83 16.00 -13.19
N MET A 141 9.91 15.38 -12.67
CA MET A 141 9.98 13.93 -12.51
C MET A 141 9.02 13.41 -11.43
N ILE A 142 8.84 14.15 -10.33
CA ILE A 142 7.86 13.82 -9.29
C ILE A 142 6.44 13.83 -9.89
N ASP A 143 6.09 14.84 -10.67
CA ASP A 143 4.77 14.94 -11.29
C ASP A 143 4.52 13.81 -12.29
N LEU A 144 5.54 13.46 -13.09
CA LEU A 144 5.48 12.32 -13.99
C LEU A 144 5.27 10.99 -13.23
N LEU A 145 5.99 10.78 -12.12
CA LEU A 145 5.84 9.57 -11.31
C LEU A 145 4.45 9.49 -10.66
N LYS A 146 3.89 10.61 -10.18
CA LYS A 146 2.52 10.68 -9.64
C LYS A 146 1.45 10.35 -10.68
N GLN A 147 1.68 10.70 -11.94
CA GLN A 147 0.76 10.41 -13.05
C GLN A 147 0.93 9.00 -13.62
N SER A 148 2.07 8.35 -13.34
CA SER A 148 2.36 7.01 -13.84
C SER A 148 1.67 5.92 -13.03
N ASP A 149 1.24 4.86 -13.71
CA ASP A 149 0.69 3.68 -13.04
C ASP A 149 1.80 2.66 -12.73
N ILE A 150 2.48 2.88 -11.60
CA ILE A 150 3.49 1.93 -11.09
C ILE A 150 2.82 0.75 -10.34
N GLY A 151 1.54 0.86 -10.01
CA GLY A 151 0.80 -0.18 -9.28
C GLY A 151 1.01 -0.17 -7.75
N ILE A 152 1.92 0.67 -7.24
CA ILE A 152 2.17 0.86 -5.80
C ILE A 152 2.06 2.35 -5.43
N PRO A 153 1.69 2.66 -4.17
CA PRO A 153 1.73 4.03 -3.66
C PRO A 153 3.18 4.51 -3.55
N LEU A 154 3.45 5.74 -3.97
CA LEU A 154 4.79 6.33 -3.96
C LEU A 154 4.82 7.59 -3.08
N GLN A 155 5.85 7.70 -2.26
CA GLN A 155 6.22 8.92 -1.57
C GLN A 155 7.57 9.43 -2.05
N TYR A 156 7.76 10.74 -1.92
CA TYR A 156 8.96 11.44 -2.35
C TYR A 156 9.54 12.14 -1.12
N GLN A 157 10.70 11.70 -0.67
CA GLN A 157 11.30 12.13 0.60
C GLN A 157 12.80 12.34 0.47
N ASN A 158 13.47 12.67 1.58
CA ASN A 158 14.93 12.85 1.64
C ASN A 158 15.48 13.77 0.54
N PHE A 159 14.86 14.94 0.36
CA PHE A 159 15.37 15.97 -0.56
C PHE A 159 16.74 16.46 -0.11
N ARG A 160 17.72 16.46 -1.01
CA ARG A 160 19.12 16.87 -0.78
C ARG A 160 19.57 17.86 -1.85
N ASP A 161 20.63 18.60 -1.54
CA ASP A 161 21.27 19.59 -2.42
C ASP A 161 22.58 19.12 -3.07
#